data_AF-A0A921IZP6-F1
#
_entry.id   AF-A0A921IZP6-F1
#
_cell.length_a   1.000
_cell.length_b   1.000
_cell.length_c   1.000
_cell.angle_alpha   90.00
_cell.angle_beta   90.00
_cell.angle_gamma   90.00
#
_symmetry.space_group_name_H-M   'P 1'
#
loop_
_entity.id
_entity.type
_entity.pdbx_description
1 polymer ?
#
loop_
_entity_poly.entity_id
_entity_poly.type
_entity_poly.pdbx_seq_one_letter_code
_entity_poly.pdbx_strand_id
1 'polypeptide(L)'
;MADIQGNYRVTYLDGREETTTVSVGNRIQAEIQARRGKWGNLQESAYRQLSYSVWHSLKRDHKTELEFNDWTFTVDDIEKTGTDEEQETFTGEHSGSPAGSREA
;
A
#
# COMPACT_ATOMS: atom_id res chain seq x y z
N MET A 1 -0.25 -1.88 17.11
CA MET A 1 0.24 -2.64 15.93
C MET A 1 0.96 -1.66 15.03
N ALA A 2 2.06 -2.05 14.37
CA ALA A 2 2.70 -1.18 13.39
C ALA A 2 1.71 -0.91 12.24
N ASP A 3 1.45 0.36 11.96
CA ASP A 3 0.59 0.77 10.86
C ASP A 3 1.35 0.66 9.54
N ILE A 4 1.17 -0.47 8.87
CA ILE A 4 1.83 -0.80 7.59
C ILE A 4 1.12 -0.13 6.40
N GLN A 5 -0.11 0.39 6.57
CA GLN A 5 -0.80 1.10 5.48
C GLN A 5 -0.22 2.51 5.30
N GLY A 6 -0.32 3.04 4.08
CA GLY A 6 0.09 4.39 3.75
C GLY A 6 1.11 4.46 2.61
N ASN A 7 1.71 5.64 2.46
CA ASN A 7 2.66 5.93 1.40
C ASN A 7 4.09 5.56 1.83
N TYR A 8 4.82 4.96 0.91
CA TYR A 8 6.21 4.56 1.10
C TYR A 8 7.07 5.05 -0.05
N ARG A 9 8.31 5.41 0.29
CA ARG A 9 9.40 5.59 -0.66
C ARG A 9 10.36 4.41 -0.52
N VAL A 10 10.80 3.90 -1.67
CA VAL A 10 11.79 2.84 -1.79
C VAL A 10 13.00 3.44 -2.49
N THR A 11 14.15 3.33 -1.85
CA THR A 11 15.45 3.71 -2.42
C THR A 11 16.16 2.44 -2.83
N TYR A 12 16.65 2.38 -4.07
CA TYR A 12 17.39 1.26 -4.62
C TYR A 12 18.89 1.50 -4.50
N LEU A 13 19.68 0.41 -4.52
CA LEU A 13 21.15 0.45 -4.44
C LEU A 13 21.82 1.23 -5.59
N ASP A 14 21.13 1.37 -6.73
CA ASP A 14 21.57 2.18 -7.87
C ASP A 14 21.23 3.67 -7.73
N GLY A 15 20.62 4.07 -6.61
CA GLY A 15 20.18 5.44 -6.32
C GLY A 15 18.83 5.82 -6.93
N ARG A 16 18.14 4.90 -7.62
CA ARG A 16 16.76 5.14 -8.08
C ARG A 16 15.82 5.18 -6.87
N GLU A 17 14.75 5.96 -6.99
CA GLU A 17 13.68 6.02 -6.00
C GLU A 17 12.32 5.70 -6.64
N GLU A 18 11.45 5.02 -5.91
CA GLU A 18 10.07 4.76 -6.29
C GLU A 18 9.14 5.02 -5.11
N THR A 19 7.97 5.58 -5.37
CA THR A 19 6.90 5.72 -4.36
C THR A 19 5.76 4.76 -4.62
N THR A 20 5.10 4.29 -3.57
CA THR A 20 3.90 3.46 -3.67
C THR A 20 2.99 3.59 -2.45
N THR A 21 1.72 3.23 -2.60
CA THR A 21 0.73 3.24 -1.53
C THR A 21 0.36 1.80 -1.16
N VAL A 22 0.68 1.40 0.07
CA VAL A 22 0.34 0.09 0.61
C VAL A 22 -1.10 0.09 1.09
N SER A 23 -1.94 -0.72 0.45
CA SER A 23 -3.34 -0.92 0.83
C SER A 23 -3.52 -2.10 1.79
N VAL A 24 -4.72 -2.22 2.37
CA VAL A 24 -5.15 -3.41 3.13
C VAL A 24 -4.95 -4.70 2.33
N GLY A 25 -5.23 -4.67 1.04
CA GLY A 25 -5.07 -5.84 0.16
C GLY A 25 -3.62 -6.31 0.08
N ASN A 26 -2.66 -5.38 0.00
CA ASN A 26 -1.23 -5.72 0.01
C ASN A 26 -0.81 -6.39 1.32
N ARG A 27 -1.33 -5.90 2.45
CA ARG A 27 -1.07 -6.49 3.77
C ARG A 27 -1.64 -7.91 3.88
N ILE A 28 -2.86 -8.16 3.41
CA ILE A 28 -3.45 -9.51 3.42
C ILE A 28 -2.57 -10.49 2.63
N GLN A 29 -2.04 -10.06 1.48
CA GLN A 29 -1.13 -10.89 0.69
C GLN A 29 0.18 -11.18 1.43
N ALA A 30 0.74 -10.20 2.15
CA ALA A 30 1.90 -10.40 3.01
C ALA A 30 1.63 -11.41 4.14
N GLU A 31 0.46 -11.35 4.79
CA GLU A 31 0.07 -12.31 5.84
C GLU A 31 -0.09 -13.73 5.30
N ILE A 32 -0.71 -13.89 4.12
CA ILE A 32 -0.81 -15.19 3.41
C ILE A 32 0.59 -15.72 3.11
N GLN A 33 1.48 -14.88 2.59
CA GLN A 33 2.85 -15.27 2.28
C GLN A 33 3.65 -15.65 3.53
N ALA A 34 3.51 -14.89 4.62
CA ALA A 34 4.18 -15.20 5.88
C ALA A 34 3.78 -16.58 6.42
N ARG A 35 2.49 -16.95 6.32
CA ARG A 35 2.01 -18.28 6.70
C ARG A 35 2.58 -19.37 5.79
N ARG A 36 2.55 -19.18 4.47
CA ARG A 36 3.08 -20.14 3.48
C ARG A 36 4.59 -20.35 3.63
N GLY A 37 5.33 -19.25 3.80
CA GLY A 37 6.78 -19.23 3.92
C GLY A 37 7.30 -19.55 5.33
N LYS A 38 6.41 -19.79 6.30
CA LYS A 38 6.75 -20.02 7.72
C LYS A 38 7.62 -18.90 8.31
N TRP A 39 7.32 -17.65 7.98
CA TRP A 39 8.06 -16.48 8.47
C TRP A 39 7.73 -16.12 9.92
N GLY A 40 6.75 -16.80 10.51
CA GLY A 40 6.21 -16.45 11.81
C GLY A 40 5.16 -15.33 11.73
N ASN A 41 4.84 -14.76 12.88
CA ASN A 41 3.87 -13.70 13.04
C ASN A 41 4.50 -12.31 12.81
N LEU A 42 3.68 -11.26 12.90
CA LEU A 42 4.11 -9.88 12.63
C LEU A 42 5.21 -9.39 13.58
N GLN A 43 5.29 -9.87 14.82
CA GLN A 43 6.37 -9.52 15.75
C GLN A 43 7.70 -10.19 15.36
N GLU A 44 7.65 -11.38 14.75
CA GLU A 44 8.85 -12.14 14.39
C GLU A 44 9.47 -11.65 13.07
N SER A 45 8.65 -11.17 12.14
CA SER A 45 9.07 -10.81 10.78
C SER A 45 8.45 -9.50 10.28
N ALA A 46 8.37 -8.48 11.14
CA ALA A 46 7.75 -7.18 10.82
C ALA A 46 8.29 -6.57 9.52
N TYR A 47 9.61 -6.44 9.42
CA TYR A 47 10.27 -5.87 8.24
C TYR A 47 10.01 -6.69 6.99
N ARG A 48 10.05 -8.03 7.07
CA ARG A 48 9.79 -8.90 5.92
C ARG A 48 8.35 -8.76 5.40
N GLN A 49 7.38 -8.62 6.30
CA GLN A 49 5.98 -8.42 5.93
C GLN A 49 5.72 -7.00 5.39
N LEU A 50 6.39 -5.98 5.94
CA LEU A 50 6.39 -4.63 5.37
C LEU A 50 6.97 -4.62 3.95
N SER A 51 8.19 -5.14 3.77
CA SER A 51 8.86 -5.20 2.47
C SER A 51 8.03 -5.96 1.44
N TYR A 52 7.38 -7.07 1.83
CA TYR A 52 6.50 -7.79 0.92
C TYR A 52 5.27 -6.97 0.53
N SER A 53 4.67 -6.24 1.48
CA SER A 53 3.53 -5.37 1.20
C SER A 53 3.88 -4.26 0.20
N VAL A 54 5.06 -3.65 0.37
CA VAL A 54 5.61 -2.62 -0.53
C VAL A 54 5.92 -3.21 -1.91
N TRP A 55 6.67 -4.31 -1.97
CA TRP A 55 6.96 -5.00 -3.23
C TRP A 55 5.69 -5.39 -3.99
N HIS A 56 4.70 -5.96 -3.29
CA HIS A 56 3.45 -6.37 -3.91
C HIS A 56 2.67 -5.17 -4.46
N SER A 57 2.77 -4.01 -3.83
CA SER A 57 2.18 -2.77 -4.36
C SER A 57 2.90 -2.34 -5.64
N LEU A 58 4.23 -2.28 -5.62
CA LEU A 58 5.04 -1.96 -6.80
C LEU A 58 4.81 -2.93 -7.97
N LYS A 59 4.71 -4.24 -7.69
CA LYS A 59 4.46 -5.29 -8.69
C LYS A 59 3.06 -5.15 -9.31
N ARG A 60 2.04 -4.86 -8.48
CA ARG A 60 0.66 -4.58 -8.95
C ARG A 60 0.63 -3.35 -9.86
N ASP A 61 1.38 -2.32 -9.51
CA ASP A 61 1.43 -1.06 -10.25
C ASP A 61 2.47 -1.07 -11.40
N HIS A 62 3.02 -2.25 -11.73
CA HIS A 62 4.02 -2.47 -12.79
C HIS A 62 5.33 -1.66 -12.66
N LYS A 63 5.69 -1.23 -11.44
CA LYS A 63 6.93 -0.51 -11.13
C LYS A 63 8.14 -1.44 -10.90
N THR A 64 7.89 -2.73 -10.80
CA THR A 64 8.91 -3.76 -10.78
C THR A 64 8.36 -5.01 -11.44
N GLU A 65 9.21 -5.69 -12.21
CA GLU A 65 8.91 -7.03 -12.75
C GLU A 65 9.67 -8.12 -11.98
N LEU A 66 10.53 -7.76 -11.03
CA LEU A 66 11.30 -8.71 -10.24
C LEU A 66 10.40 -9.49 -9.28
N GLU A 67 10.79 -10.73 -9.00
CA GLU A 67 10.21 -11.51 -7.91
C GLU A 67 10.70 -11.00 -6.56
N PHE A 68 9.95 -11.26 -5.49
CA PHE A 68 10.20 -10.63 -4.18
C PHE A 68 11.64 -10.76 -3.68
N ASN A 69 12.21 -11.97 -3.73
CA ASN A 69 13.58 -12.21 -3.23
C ASN A 69 14.60 -11.46 -4.09
N ASP A 70 14.45 -11.47 -5.41
CA ASP A 70 15.37 -10.77 -6.32
C ASP A 70 15.26 -9.26 -6.14
N TRP A 71 14.05 -8.75 -5.96
CA TRP A 71 13.81 -7.33 -5.66
C TRP A 71 14.50 -6.91 -4.36
N THR A 72 14.47 -7.74 -3.29
CA THR A 72 15.13 -7.38 -2.02
C THR A 72 16.64 -7.22 -2.12
N PHE A 73 17.30 -7.82 -3.11
CA PHE A 73 18.75 -7.60 -3.36
C PHE A 73 19.06 -6.26 -4.03
N THR A 74 18.04 -5.53 -4.49
CA THR A 74 18.19 -4.24 -5.17
C THR A 74 17.78 -3.05 -4.30
N VAL A 75 17.11 -3.29 -3.18
CA VAL A 75 16.59 -2.27 -2.27
C VAL A 75 17.66 -1.89 -1.24
N ASP A 76 17.87 -0.59 -1.08
CA ASP A 76 18.70 -0.01 -0.03
C ASP A 76 17.88 0.36 1.20
N ASP A 77 16.77 1.10 1.01
CA ASP A 77 15.91 1.56 2.09
C ASP A 77 14.42 1.56 1.71
N ILE A 78 13.57 1.44 2.72
CA ILE A 78 12.12 1.58 2.63
C ILE A 78 11.65 2.44 3.80
N GLU A 79 11.13 3.62 3.46
CA GLU A 79 10.67 4.57 4.47
C GLU A 79 9.20 4.92 4.26
N LYS A 80 8.48 5.07 5.38
CA LYS A 80 7.10 5.56 5.36
C LYS A 80 7.15 7.08 5.20
N THR A 81 6.69 7.57 4.06
CA THR A 81 6.51 9.00 3.85
C THR A 81 5.16 9.38 4.47
N GLY A 82 5.17 10.07 5.61
CA GLY A 82 3.96 10.36 6.41
C GLY A 82 2.74 10.81 5.60
N THR A 83 1.55 10.45 6.07
CA THR A 83 0.23 10.73 5.44
C THR A 83 -0.45 11.92 6.08
N ASP A 84 -1.00 12.83 5.26
CA ASP A 84 -2.35 13.44 5.35
C ASP A 84 -2.45 14.53 4.27
N GLU A 85 -2.70 14.16 3.00
CA GLU A 85 -3.64 14.99 2.25
C GLU A 85 -5.00 14.53 2.73
N GLU A 86 -5.57 15.34 3.63
CA GLU A 86 -6.97 15.36 3.97
C GLU A 86 -7.76 14.98 2.71
N GLN A 87 -8.37 13.79 2.70
CA GLN A 87 -9.40 13.53 1.71
C GLN A 87 -10.46 14.57 2.02
N GLU A 88 -10.45 15.69 1.28
CA GLU A 88 -11.52 16.67 1.31
C GLU A 88 -12.79 15.85 1.22
N THR A 89 -13.52 15.83 2.33
CA THR A 89 -14.82 15.18 2.36
C THR A 89 -15.58 15.83 1.24
N PHE A 90 -15.94 15.07 0.21
CA PHE A 90 -16.98 15.46 -0.71
C PHE A 90 -18.24 15.55 0.14
N THR A 91 -18.45 16.70 0.79
CA THR A 91 -19.77 17.12 1.23
C THR A 91 -20.52 17.29 -0.06
N GLY A 92 -21.17 16.21 -0.48
CA GLY A 92 -22.24 16.28 -1.45
C GLY A 92 -23.28 17.21 -0.84
N GLU A 93 -23.14 18.50 -1.11
CA GLU A 93 -24.23 19.43 -1.06
C GLU A 93 -25.26 18.87 -2.03
N HIS A 94 -26.25 18.16 -1.48
CA HIS A 94 -27.54 17.98 -2.12
C HIS A 94 -28.16 19.37 -2.27
N SER A 95 -27.63 20.17 -3.20
CA SER A 95 -28.26 21.37 -3.71
C SER A 95 -29.55 20.93 -4.39
N GLY A 96 -30.65 21.42 -3.84
CA GLY A 96 -31.97 20.85 -4.00
C GLY A 96 -32.53 20.89 -5.42
N SER A 97 -33.51 20.01 -5.62
CA SER A 97 -34.67 20.26 -6.47
C SER A 97 -35.77 19.25 -6.12
N PRO A 98 -36.87 19.66 -5.45
CA PRO A 98 -38.13 18.96 -5.57
C PRO A 98 -39.10 19.89 -6.30
N ALA A 99 -39.17 19.78 -7.63
CA ALA A 99 -40.28 20.34 -8.39
C ALA A 99 -40.49 19.51 -9.65
N GLY A 100 -41.56 18.72 -9.66
CA GLY A 100 -41.91 17.88 -10.81
C GLY A 100 -43.04 16.93 -10.47
N SER A 101 -44.26 17.46 -10.54
CA SER A 101 -45.57 16.91 -10.19
C SER A 101 -45.82 15.45 -10.60
N ARG A 102 -46.49 14.72 -9.68
CA ARG A 102 -47.22 13.49 -9.95
C ARG A 102 -48.61 13.83 -10.46
N GLU A 103 -48.99 13.27 -11.60
CA GLU A 103 -50.29 13.39 -12.24
C GLU A 103 -51.43 12.82 -11.37
N ALA A 104 -52.58 13.53 -11.39
CA ALA A 104 -53.94 12.98 -11.31
C ALA A 104 -54.92 14.02 -11.87
#